data_AF-A0A932L3S4-F1
#
_entry.id   AF-A0A932L3S4-F1
#
_cell.length_a   1.000
_cell.length_b   1.000
_cell.length_c   1.000
_cell.angle_alpha   90.00
_cell.angle_beta   90.00
_cell.angle_gamma   90.00
#
_symmetry.space_group_name_H-M   'P 1'
#
loop_
_entity.id
_entity.type
_entity.pdbx_description
1 polymer ?
#
loop_
_entity_poly.entity_id
_entity_poly.type
_entity_poly.pdbx_seq_one_letter_code
_entity_poly.pdbx_strand_id
1 'polypeptide(L)'
;MNDGSELNVFQSGQKTASKAAAILVAKKIGFIIPTAKQKQNLLVAFAKQGKVVYGKAFDIVKLSDAVDLSDLAEVERNLDKVTIFEIKSTKKPLRPDFSKFFFALTGAEVLVAQSLKKQFKFVMVNTASGDHLEMDLAEIFGRAKGIYPTWSIMF
;
A
#
# COMPACT_ATOMS: atom_id res chain seq x y z
N MET A 1 -7.36 1.62 -41.06
CA MET A 1 -6.78 0.65 -40.11
C MET A 1 -5.69 1.38 -39.37
N ASN A 2 -5.93 1.71 -38.10
CA ASN A 2 -4.92 2.29 -37.21
C ASN A 2 -4.76 1.28 -36.08
N ASP A 3 -3.61 0.59 -36.03
CA ASP A 3 -3.33 -0.31 -34.92
C ASP A 3 -3.07 0.52 -33.67
N GLY A 4 -3.85 0.22 -32.63
CA GLY A 4 -3.70 0.77 -31.30
C GLY A 4 -2.70 -0.09 -30.54
N SER A 5 -1.44 0.33 -30.55
CA SER A 5 -0.43 -0.12 -29.60
C SER A 5 -0.14 1.00 -28.60
N GLU A 6 -1.11 1.27 -27.71
CA GLU A 6 -0.83 2.01 -26.47
C GLU A 6 0.06 1.14 -25.56
N LEU A 7 1.37 1.33 -25.72
CA LEU A 7 2.35 0.98 -24.69
C LEU A 7 1.98 1.77 -23.42
N ASN A 8 1.33 1.10 -22.47
CA ASN A 8 1.09 1.61 -21.13
C ASN A 8 2.44 1.88 -20.47
N VAL A 9 2.90 3.13 -20.58
CA VAL A 9 4.02 3.68 -19.84
C VAL A 9 3.71 3.47 -18.36
N PHE A 10 4.55 2.70 -17.66
CA PHE A 10 4.57 2.60 -16.20
C PHE A 10 4.84 3.98 -15.61
N GLN A 11 3.80 4.82 -15.51
CA GLN A 11 3.89 6.14 -14.92
C GLN A 11 4.26 5.99 -13.45
N SER A 12 5.37 6.63 -13.06
CA SER A 12 5.83 6.70 -11.69
C SER A 12 4.77 7.38 -10.80
N GLY A 13 3.99 6.56 -10.08
CA GLY A 13 2.79 6.95 -9.34
C GLY A 13 3.00 7.80 -8.08
N GLN A 14 4.19 8.37 -7.85
CA GLN A 14 4.52 9.03 -6.58
C GLN A 14 3.64 10.25 -6.28
N LYS A 15 3.31 11.09 -7.28
CA LYS A 15 2.43 12.26 -7.06
C LYS A 15 1.00 11.86 -6.72
N THR A 16 0.49 10.78 -7.30
CA THR A 16 -0.85 10.24 -7.06
C THR A 16 -0.95 9.54 -5.70
N ALA A 17 0.10 8.84 -5.27
CA ALA A 17 0.17 8.24 -3.94
C ALA A 17 0.10 9.28 -2.82
N SER A 18 0.84 10.40 -2.92
CA SER A 18 0.78 11.47 -1.93
C SER A 18 -0.63 12.10 -1.81
N LYS A 19 -1.32 12.32 -2.95
CA LYS A 19 -2.70 12.83 -2.94
C LYS A 19 -3.65 11.82 -2.30
N ALA A 20 -3.52 10.54 -2.64
CA ALA A 20 -4.32 9.47 -2.06
C ALA A 20 -4.11 9.36 -0.54
N ALA A 21 -2.86 9.46 -0.07
CA ALA A 21 -2.54 9.45 1.35
C ALA A 21 -3.21 10.62 2.09
N ALA A 22 -3.16 11.83 1.52
CA ALA A 22 -3.83 13.01 2.09
C ALA A 22 -5.36 12.82 2.19
N ILE A 23 -5.99 12.20 1.18
CA ILE A 23 -7.42 11.85 1.21
C ILE A 23 -7.73 10.89 2.36
N LEU A 24 -6.91 9.86 2.55
CA LEU A 24 -7.08 8.87 3.62
C LEU A 24 -6.95 9.50 5.01
N VAL A 25 -5.95 10.36 5.22
CA VAL A 25 -5.78 11.11 6.48
C VAL A 25 -6.96 12.04 6.75
N ALA A 26 -7.47 12.73 5.72
CA ALA A 26 -8.59 13.64 5.85
C ALA A 26 -9.90 12.96 6.30
N LYS A 27 -10.04 11.64 6.09
CA LYS A 27 -11.19 10.85 6.57
C LYS A 27 -11.20 10.67 8.10
N LYS A 28 -10.09 10.89 8.80
CA LYS A 28 -9.96 10.76 10.27
C LYS A 28 -10.33 9.36 10.80
N ILE A 29 -10.01 8.31 10.04
CA ILE A 29 -10.28 6.89 10.40
C ILE A 29 -9.01 6.13 10.82
N GLY A 30 -8.04 6.83 11.42
CA GLY A 30 -6.80 6.24 11.95
C GLY A 30 -5.62 6.18 10.98
N PHE A 31 -5.78 6.66 9.74
CA PHE A 31 -4.66 6.77 8.79
C PHE A 31 -3.73 7.93 9.14
N ILE A 32 -2.42 7.68 9.08
CA ILE A 32 -1.38 8.68 9.28
C ILE A 32 -0.29 8.54 8.21
N ILE A 33 0.23 9.67 7.73
CA ILE A 33 1.43 9.70 6.89
C ILE A 33 2.63 9.78 7.84
N PRO A 34 3.40 8.70 8.00
CA PRO A 34 4.52 8.69 8.93
C PRO A 34 5.67 9.56 8.40
N THR A 35 6.37 10.22 9.31
CA THR A 35 7.64 10.91 9.00
C THR A 35 8.74 9.90 8.69
N ALA A 36 9.88 10.36 8.15
CA ALA A 36 11.02 9.50 7.89
C ALA A 36 11.52 8.76 9.15
N LYS A 37 11.55 9.45 10.30
CA LYS A 37 11.92 8.87 11.59
C LYS A 37 10.92 7.80 12.04
N GLN A 38 9.63 8.08 11.90
CA GLN A 38 8.57 7.13 12.26
C GLN A 38 8.60 5.88 11.35
N LYS A 39 8.84 6.05 10.04
CA LYS A 39 9.07 4.91 9.13
C LYS A 39 10.25 4.07 9.58
N GLN A 40 11.37 4.70 9.96
CA GLN A 40 12.55 3.98 10.45
C GLN A 40 12.25 3.21 11.74
N ASN A 41 11.54 3.80 12.69
CA ASN A 41 11.16 3.11 13.93
C ASN A 41 10.30 1.87 13.64
N LEU A 42 9.32 1.99 12.74
CA LEU A 42 8.48 0.87 12.30
C LEU A 42 9.30 -0.25 11.64
N LEU A 43 10.23 0.10 10.76
CA LEU A 43 11.14 -0.86 10.13
C LEU A 43 11.95 -1.64 11.16
N VAL A 44 12.53 -0.96 12.15
CA VAL A 44 13.29 -1.59 13.23
C VAL A 44 12.40 -2.51 14.06
N ALA A 45 11.20 -2.05 14.43
CA ALA A 45 10.26 -2.84 15.23
C ALA A 45 9.80 -4.13 14.52
N PHE A 46 9.46 -4.05 13.23
CA PHE A 46 9.14 -5.24 12.44
C PHE A 46 10.34 -6.19 12.33
N ALA A 47 11.54 -5.67 12.06
CA ALA A 47 12.74 -6.49 11.94
C ALA A 47 13.07 -7.23 13.24
N LYS A 48 12.89 -6.59 14.41
CA LYS A 48 13.05 -7.22 15.73
C LYS A 48 12.09 -8.39 15.98
N GLN A 49 10.92 -8.40 15.32
CA GLN A 49 9.98 -9.53 15.35
C GLN A 49 10.23 -10.56 14.23
N GLY A 50 11.36 -10.48 13.52
CA GLY A 50 11.67 -11.36 12.38
C GLY A 50 10.78 -11.10 11.14
N LYS A 51 10.12 -9.95 11.07
CA LYS A 51 9.27 -9.54 9.94
C LYS A 51 10.05 -8.58 9.05
N VAL A 52 10.27 -8.97 7.80
CA VAL A 52 11.11 -8.20 6.87
C VAL A 52 10.24 -7.31 6.00
N VAL A 53 10.58 -6.03 5.96
CA VAL A 53 9.94 -5.03 5.10
C VAL A 53 10.93 -4.65 4.00
N TYR A 54 10.70 -5.13 2.77
CA TYR A 54 11.54 -4.90 1.59
C TYR A 54 11.19 -3.58 0.88
N GLY A 55 12.21 -2.96 0.25
CA GLY A 55 12.01 -1.83 -0.67
C GLY A 55 11.64 -0.50 -0.01
N LYS A 56 10.91 0.36 -0.75
CA LYS A 56 10.24 1.52 -0.15
C LYS A 56 9.17 0.98 0.78
N ALA A 57 9.43 1.09 2.08
CA ALA A 57 8.79 0.29 3.12
C ALA A 57 7.26 0.16 3.02
N PHE A 58 6.58 1.29 2.85
CA PHE A 58 5.13 1.44 2.73
C PHE A 58 4.83 2.95 2.59
N ASP A 59 3.64 3.28 2.13
CA ASP A 59 3.22 4.67 1.91
C ASP A 59 2.61 5.30 3.16
N ILE A 60 1.70 4.58 3.81
CA ILE A 60 0.84 5.09 4.90
C ILE A 60 0.65 4.02 5.99
N VAL A 61 0.24 4.45 7.17
CA VAL A 61 -0.02 3.57 8.33
C VAL A 61 -1.44 3.79 8.81
N LYS A 62 -2.09 2.74 9.31
CA LYS A 62 -3.32 2.85 10.09
C LYS A 62 -3.07 2.32 11.49
N LEU A 63 -3.52 3.08 12.49
CA LEU A 63 -3.46 2.71 13.89
C LEU A 63 -4.85 2.34 14.38
N SER A 64 -4.98 1.20 15.07
CA SER A 64 -6.24 0.82 15.74
C SER A 64 -6.42 1.49 17.11
N ASP A 65 -5.38 2.16 17.63
CA ASP A 65 -5.34 2.85 18.91
C ASP A 65 -4.26 3.94 18.89
N ALA A 66 -4.14 4.73 19.95
CA ALA A 66 -3.05 5.68 20.11
C ALA A 66 -1.69 4.95 20.25
N VAL A 67 -0.74 5.30 19.37
CA VAL A 67 0.66 4.84 19.41
C VAL A 67 1.54 6.00 18.95
N ASP A 68 2.48 6.45 19.79
CA ASP A 68 3.52 7.39 19.38
C ASP A 68 4.56 6.67 18.50
N LEU A 69 4.50 6.89 17.20
CA LEU A 69 5.46 6.33 16.25
C LEU A 69 6.87 6.93 16.39
N SER A 70 7.03 8.00 17.16
CA SER A 70 8.30 8.71 17.35
C SER A 70 9.16 8.05 18.43
N ASP A 71 8.54 7.37 19.40
CA ASP A 71 9.20 6.51 20.39
C ASP A 71 9.28 5.06 19.88
N LEU A 72 10.49 4.59 19.60
CA LEU A 72 10.72 3.21 19.17
C LEU A 72 10.24 2.18 20.20
N ALA A 73 10.41 2.45 21.50
CA ALA A 73 10.02 1.50 22.54
C ALA A 73 8.49 1.38 22.62
N GLU A 74 7.76 2.48 22.39
CA GLU A 74 6.30 2.48 22.30
C GLU A 74 5.80 1.72 21.08
N VAL A 75 6.44 1.92 19.92
CA VAL A 75 6.13 1.16 18.69
C VAL A 75 6.33 -0.34 18.91
N GLU A 76 7.44 -0.74 19.53
CA GLU A 76 7.75 -2.15 19.78
C GLU A 76 6.70 -2.82 20.68
N ARG A 77 6.21 -2.13 21.71
CA ARG A 77 5.18 -2.63 22.62
C ARG A 77 3.79 -2.73 21.99
N ASN A 78 3.49 -1.89 20.99
CA ASN A 78 2.16 -1.77 20.40
C ASN A 78 2.13 -2.13 18.90
N LEU A 79 3.11 -2.90 18.42
CA LEU A 79 3.24 -3.16 16.98
C LEU A 79 2.01 -3.88 16.40
N ASP A 80 1.31 -4.67 17.21
CA ASP A 80 0.05 -5.36 16.86
C ASP A 80 -1.09 -4.38 16.53
N LYS A 81 -1.02 -3.14 17.03
CA LYS A 81 -1.98 -2.06 16.73
C LYS A 81 -1.65 -1.31 15.44
N VAL A 82 -0.54 -1.65 14.79
CA VAL A 82 -0.05 -0.99 13.60
C VAL A 82 -0.29 -1.88 12.38
N THR A 83 -0.96 -1.33 11.37
CA THR A 83 -1.02 -1.90 10.02
C THR A 83 -0.38 -0.93 9.03
N ILE A 84 0.58 -1.41 8.24
CA ILE A 84 1.24 -0.62 7.20
C ILE A 84 0.61 -0.90 5.83
N PHE A 85 0.58 0.11 4.97
CA PHE A 85 -0.13 0.04 3.70
C PHE A 85 0.69 0.55 2.51
N GLU A 86 0.59 -0.18 1.41
CA GLU A 86 0.96 0.29 0.07
C GLU A 86 -0.28 0.89 -0.61
N ILE A 87 -0.14 2.08 -1.23
CA ILE A 87 -1.25 2.74 -1.91
C ILE A 87 -1.27 2.40 -3.40
N LYS A 88 -2.42 1.91 -3.89
CA LYS A 88 -2.69 1.79 -5.33
C LYS A 88 -3.77 2.79 -5.72
N SER A 89 -3.44 3.80 -6.52
CA SER A 89 -4.35 4.92 -6.75
C SER A 89 -4.75 5.10 -8.22
N THR A 90 -5.91 5.70 -8.42
CA THR A 90 -6.47 6.00 -9.75
C THR A 90 -7.31 7.28 -9.73
N LYS A 91 -7.60 7.81 -10.91
CA LYS A 91 -8.58 8.88 -11.14
C LYS A 91 -9.72 8.43 -12.06
N LYS A 92 -9.63 7.20 -12.60
CA LYS A 92 -10.63 6.67 -13.52
C LYS A 92 -11.97 6.52 -12.77
N PRO A 93 -13.11 6.80 -13.42
CA PRO A 93 -14.40 6.53 -12.82
C PRO A 93 -14.56 5.02 -12.64
N LEU A 94 -14.55 4.58 -11.39
CA LEU A 94 -14.69 3.18 -10.99
C LEU A 94 -15.78 3.08 -9.95
N ARG A 95 -16.36 1.89 -9.82
CA ARG A 95 -17.26 1.58 -8.70
C ARG A 95 -16.46 1.60 -7.37
N PRO A 96 -17.12 1.88 -6.22
CA PRO A 96 -16.46 1.90 -4.92
C PRO A 96 -15.83 0.57 -4.50
N ASP A 97 -16.24 -0.54 -5.11
CA ASP A 97 -15.65 -1.87 -4.91
C ASP A 97 -14.35 -2.10 -5.71
N PHE A 98 -13.92 -1.10 -6.50
CA PHE A 98 -12.77 -1.16 -7.40
C PHE A 98 -12.85 -2.29 -8.45
N SER A 99 -14.07 -2.73 -8.78
CA SER A 99 -14.30 -3.65 -9.90
C SER A 99 -13.65 -3.11 -11.18
N LYS A 100 -12.87 -3.96 -11.86
CA LYS A 100 -12.08 -3.64 -13.07
C LYS A 100 -10.88 -2.69 -12.85
N PHE A 101 -10.51 -2.39 -11.61
CA PHE A 101 -9.27 -1.67 -11.37
C PHE A 101 -8.07 -2.56 -11.69
N PHE A 102 -7.26 -2.15 -12.67
CA PHE A 102 -6.01 -2.82 -13.01
C PHE A 102 -4.83 -2.11 -12.35
N PHE A 103 -4.03 -2.84 -11.59
CA PHE A 103 -2.85 -2.35 -10.90
C PHE A 103 -1.75 -3.42 -10.87
N ALA A 104 -0.51 -2.99 -10.71
CA ALA A 104 0.63 -3.88 -10.58
C ALA A 104 1.06 -4.02 -9.11
N LEU A 105 1.53 -5.21 -8.76
CA LEU A 105 2.25 -5.49 -7.53
C LEU A 105 3.73 -5.67 -7.85
N THR A 106 4.62 -5.05 -7.08
CA THR A 106 6.06 -5.34 -7.20
C THR A 106 6.42 -6.62 -6.44
N GLY A 107 7.51 -7.28 -6.82
CA GLY A 107 8.01 -8.45 -6.09
C GLY A 107 8.28 -8.15 -4.61
N ALA A 108 8.82 -6.96 -4.32
CA ALA A 108 9.04 -6.50 -2.94
C ALA A 108 7.72 -6.38 -2.15
N GLU A 109 6.67 -5.81 -2.74
CA GLU A 109 5.34 -5.71 -2.10
C GLU A 109 4.75 -7.09 -1.79
N VAL A 110 4.87 -8.04 -2.71
CA VAL A 110 4.40 -9.42 -2.49
C VAL A 110 5.15 -10.08 -1.34
N LEU A 111 6.49 -9.93 -1.30
CA LEU A 111 7.31 -10.49 -0.22
C LEU A 111 7.01 -9.86 1.15
N VAL A 112 6.81 -8.53 1.19
CA VAL A 112 6.40 -7.82 2.43
C VAL A 112 5.04 -8.34 2.90
N ALA A 113 4.07 -8.43 2.00
CA ALA A 113 2.73 -8.91 2.33
C ALA A 113 2.74 -10.34 2.85
N GLN A 114 3.58 -11.22 2.28
CA GLN A 114 3.79 -12.57 2.78
C GLN A 114 4.45 -12.60 4.16
N SER A 115 5.43 -11.71 4.41
CA SER A 115 6.13 -11.64 5.70
C SER A 115 5.25 -11.10 6.83
N LEU A 116 4.50 -10.03 6.57
CA LEU A 116 3.72 -9.32 7.59
C LEU A 116 2.27 -9.80 7.71
N LYS A 117 1.77 -10.56 6.73
CA LYS A 117 0.41 -11.11 6.70
C LYS A 117 -0.63 -10.00 6.96
N LYS A 118 -1.41 -10.10 8.05
CA LYS A 118 -2.47 -9.16 8.40
C LYS A 118 -1.99 -7.73 8.71
N GLN A 119 -0.70 -7.54 8.98
CA GLN A 119 -0.11 -6.23 9.32
C GLN A 119 0.43 -5.46 8.10
N PHE A 120 0.36 -6.06 6.91
CA PHE A 120 0.58 -5.35 5.65
C PHE A 120 -0.64 -5.51 4.76
N LYS A 121 -1.14 -4.40 4.24
CA LYS A 121 -2.29 -4.38 3.34
C LYS A 121 -2.03 -3.45 2.16
N PHE A 122 -2.86 -3.58 1.15
CA PHE A 122 -2.97 -2.61 0.08
C PHE A 122 -4.20 -1.75 0.33
N VAL A 123 -4.10 -0.47 0.02
CA VAL A 123 -5.26 0.43 0.00
C VAL A 123 -5.42 0.98 -1.40
N MET A 124 -6.52 0.62 -2.05
CA MET A 124 -6.89 1.22 -3.32
C MET A 124 -7.61 2.53 -3.06
N VAL A 125 -7.27 3.59 -3.81
CA VAL A 125 -7.86 4.91 -3.62
C VAL A 125 -8.23 5.53 -4.96
N ASN A 126 -9.49 5.93 -5.10
CA ASN A 126 -9.92 6.79 -6.19
C ASN A 126 -9.73 8.25 -5.77
N THR A 127 -8.73 8.92 -6.33
CA THR A 127 -8.39 10.30 -5.97
C THR A 127 -9.33 11.35 -6.57
N ALA A 128 -10.34 10.94 -7.35
CA ALA A 128 -11.41 11.79 -7.84
C ALA A 128 -12.66 11.73 -6.94
N SER A 129 -13.14 10.54 -6.58
CA SER A 129 -14.30 10.37 -5.69
C SER A 129 -13.97 10.34 -4.20
N GLY A 130 -12.74 9.98 -3.85
CA GLY A 130 -12.33 9.74 -2.46
C GLY A 130 -12.71 8.36 -1.93
N ASP A 131 -13.24 7.46 -2.77
CA ASP A 131 -13.49 6.07 -2.39
C ASP A 131 -12.18 5.35 -2.10
N HIS A 132 -12.22 4.40 -1.16
CA HIS A 132 -11.07 3.55 -0.85
C HIS A 132 -11.50 2.14 -0.45
N LEU A 133 -10.60 1.18 -0.67
CA LEU A 133 -10.80 -0.21 -0.33
C LEU A 133 -9.48 -0.79 0.20
N GLU A 134 -9.51 -1.30 1.43
CA GLU A 134 -8.39 -1.98 2.07
C GLU A 134 -8.47 -3.49 1.77
N MET A 135 -7.38 -4.10 1.33
CA MET A 135 -7.31 -5.55 1.11
C MET A 135 -5.94 -6.10 1.47
N ASP A 136 -5.88 -7.30 2.05
CA ASP A 136 -4.66 -8.08 2.12
C ASP A 136 -4.36 -8.83 0.81
N LEU A 137 -3.20 -9.50 0.75
CA LEU A 137 -2.78 -10.23 -0.44
C LEU A 137 -3.70 -11.41 -0.77
N ALA A 138 -4.25 -12.09 0.24
CA ALA A 138 -5.18 -13.21 0.03
C ALA A 138 -6.52 -12.71 -0.52
N GLU A 139 -7.01 -11.57 -0.05
CA GLU A 139 -8.21 -10.91 -0.56
C GLU A 139 -8.02 -10.44 -2.02
N ILE A 140 -6.85 -9.89 -2.37
CA ILE A 140 -6.52 -9.54 -3.75
C ILE A 140 -6.58 -10.77 -4.65
N PHE A 141 -5.88 -11.84 -4.28
CA PHE A 141 -5.86 -13.06 -5.10
C PHE A 141 -7.23 -13.75 -5.18
N GLY A 142 -8.02 -13.71 -4.10
CA GLY A 142 -9.39 -14.24 -4.09
C GLY A 142 -10.36 -13.47 -4.99
N ARG A 143 -10.11 -12.17 -5.22
CA ARG A 143 -10.94 -11.32 -6.11
C ARG A 143 -10.42 -11.25 -7.54
N ALA A 144 -9.15 -11.57 -7.78
CA ALA A 144 -8.52 -11.43 -9.08
C ALA A 144 -9.23 -12.28 -10.14
N LYS A 145 -9.66 -11.64 -11.23
CA LYS A 145 -10.21 -12.33 -12.41
C LYS A 145 -9.14 -12.73 -13.43
N GLY A 146 -7.96 -12.15 -13.32
CA GLY A 146 -6.78 -12.47 -14.11
C GLY A 146 -5.54 -11.96 -13.38
N ILE A 147 -4.49 -12.78 -13.34
CA ILE A 147 -3.20 -12.44 -12.75
C ILE A 147 -2.17 -12.59 -13.87
N TYR A 148 -1.42 -11.54 -14.12
CA TYR A 148 -0.41 -11.47 -15.17
C TYR A 148 0.96 -11.31 -14.51
N PRO A 149 1.62 -12.41 -14.13
CA PRO A 149 2.95 -12.31 -13.52
C PRO A 149 3.94 -11.80 -14.58
N THR A 150 4.67 -10.73 -14.26
CA THR A 150 5.63 -10.12 -15.19
C THR A 150 7.03 -10.06 -14.59
N TRP A 151 8.00 -10.52 -15.37
CA TRP A 151 9.42 -10.21 -15.24
C TRP A 151 9.93 -9.85 -16.64
N SER A 152 10.43 -8.63 -16.84
CA SER A 152 10.88 -8.20 -18.16
C SER A 152 12.27 -7.59 -18.07
N ILE A 153 13.21 -8.22 -18.75
CA ILE A 153 14.64 -7.90 -18.82
C ILE A 153 14.96 -7.69 -20.30
N MET A 154 15.68 -6.62 -20.64
CA MET A 154 16.22 -6.39 -21.97
C MET A 154 17.65 -5.87 -21.81
N PHE A 155 18.58 -6.51 -22.51
CA PHE A 155 20.00 -6.16 -22.51
C PHE A 155 20.29 -5.03 -23.48
#